data_AF-A0A381X0G6-F1
#
_entry.id   AF-A0A381X0G6-F1
#
_cell.length_a   1.000
_cell.length_b   1.000
_cell.length_c   1.000
_cell.angle_alpha   90.00
_cell.angle_beta   90.00
_cell.angle_gamma   90.00
#
_symmetry.space_group_name_H-M   'P 1'
#
loop_
_entity.id
_entity.type
_entity.pdbx_description
1 polymer ?
#
loop_
_entity_poly.entity_id
_entity_poly.type
_entity_poly.pdbx_seq_one_letter_code
_entity_poly.pdbx_strand_id
1 'polypeptide(L)'
;VENTKAKGLRTLFVAGLQPTSKILKYAKENKIKHIYLGANHSFVPNLDWNYNSVKKCLLEGYIVTLNYPINYHNNVIEELRELYKDKNFIPQVSIQFPNVEYENINLNIKIDDLDFEATNNGVWCFGLSDVCTDDNKTTWDKYKSDKIL
;
A
#
# COMPACT_ATOMS: atom_id res chain seq x y z
N VAL A 1 -0.39 -10.81 3.09
CA VAL A 1 0.16 -11.03 4.45
C VAL A 1 -0.10 -9.85 5.36
N GLU A 2 -0.04 -8.62 4.83
CA GLU A 2 -0.27 -7.38 5.58
C GLU A 2 -1.69 -7.22 6.13
N ASN A 3 -1.81 -6.43 7.20
CA ASN A 3 -3.04 -6.17 7.96
C ASN A 3 -3.98 -5.19 7.24
N THR A 4 -4.45 -5.57 6.05
CA THR A 4 -5.45 -4.83 5.28
C THR A 4 -6.71 -5.68 5.07
N LYS A 5 -7.73 -5.16 4.39
CA LYS A 5 -8.90 -5.98 3.97
C LYS A 5 -8.52 -7.18 3.09
N ALA A 6 -7.31 -7.19 2.53
CA ALA A 6 -6.79 -8.31 1.75
C ALA A 6 -6.07 -9.38 2.60
N LYS A 7 -6.05 -9.24 3.94
CA LYS A 7 -5.44 -10.22 4.84
C LYS A 7 -6.04 -11.61 4.61
N GLY A 8 -5.16 -12.62 4.51
CA GLY A 8 -5.54 -14.00 4.22
C GLY A 8 -5.84 -14.33 2.75
N LEU A 9 -5.90 -13.34 1.85
CA LEU A 9 -6.11 -13.59 0.44
C LEU A 9 -4.83 -14.08 -0.25
N ARG A 10 -4.99 -15.00 -1.20
CA ARG A 10 -3.90 -15.41 -2.10
C ARG A 10 -3.48 -14.21 -2.94
N THR A 11 -2.28 -13.72 -2.64
CA THR A 11 -1.78 -12.43 -3.15
C THR A 11 -0.67 -12.65 -4.18
N LEU A 12 -0.69 -11.87 -5.25
CA LEU A 12 0.43 -11.72 -6.18
C LEU A 12 1.18 -10.45 -5.84
N PHE A 13 2.44 -10.57 -5.42
CA PHE A 13 3.31 -9.43 -5.16
C PHE A 13 4.06 -9.06 -6.44
N VAL A 14 3.86 -7.84 -6.89
CA VAL A 14 4.43 -7.32 -8.14
C VAL A 14 5.53 -6.32 -7.79
N ALA A 15 6.76 -6.66 -8.14
CA ALA A 15 7.91 -5.78 -7.94
C ALA A 15 8.28 -5.08 -9.26
N GLY A 16 8.45 -3.77 -9.15
CA GLY A 16 8.74 -2.85 -10.25
C GLY A 16 7.55 -2.67 -11.18
N LEU A 17 7.82 -1.97 -12.30
CA LEU A 17 6.85 -1.76 -13.36
C LEU A 17 6.79 -3.01 -14.24
N GLN A 18 5.78 -3.86 -14.02
CA GLN A 18 5.53 -5.06 -14.83
C GLN A 18 4.43 -4.79 -15.86
N PRO A 19 4.50 -5.34 -17.08
CA PRO A 19 3.39 -5.24 -18.03
C PRO A 19 2.08 -5.74 -17.42
N THR A 20 1.02 -4.93 -17.45
CA THR A 20 -0.26 -5.30 -16.83
C THR A 20 -0.83 -6.62 -17.37
N SER A 21 -0.62 -6.91 -18.66
CA SER A 21 -1.00 -8.18 -19.28
C SER A 21 -0.28 -9.38 -18.65
N LYS A 22 1.00 -9.24 -18.30
CA LYS A 22 1.77 -10.26 -17.57
C LYS A 22 1.17 -10.46 -16.18
N ILE A 23 0.91 -9.37 -15.44
CA ILE A 23 0.30 -9.43 -14.10
C ILE A 23 -1.01 -10.22 -14.14
N LEU A 24 -1.93 -9.84 -15.04
CA LEU A 24 -3.25 -10.46 -15.17
C LEU A 24 -3.17 -11.93 -15.60
N LYS A 25 -2.27 -12.27 -16.53
CA LYS A 25 -2.02 -13.66 -16.94
C LYS A 25 -1.59 -14.51 -15.75
N TYR A 26 -0.56 -14.07 -15.02
CA TYR A 26 -0.07 -14.77 -13.84
C TYR A 26 -1.14 -14.88 -12.76
N ALA A 27 -1.90 -13.81 -12.54
CA ALA A 27 -2.99 -13.78 -11.57
C ALA A 27 -4.05 -14.84 -11.86
N LYS A 28 -4.47 -14.93 -13.13
CA LYS A 28 -5.46 -15.91 -13.61
C LYS A 28 -4.94 -17.35 -13.48
N GLU A 29 -3.73 -17.62 -13.97
CA GLU A 29 -3.12 -18.96 -13.94
C GLU A 29 -2.91 -19.47 -12.51
N ASN A 30 -2.64 -18.57 -11.56
CA ASN A 30 -2.37 -18.92 -10.17
C ASN A 30 -3.57 -18.73 -9.24
N LYS A 31 -4.78 -18.48 -9.77
CA LYS A 31 -6.02 -18.29 -8.99
C LYS A 31 -5.85 -17.24 -7.88
N ILE A 32 -5.18 -16.14 -8.21
CA ILE A 32 -4.94 -15.02 -7.32
C ILE A 32 -6.25 -14.28 -7.03
N LYS A 33 -6.39 -13.70 -5.83
CA LYS A 33 -7.55 -12.89 -5.43
C LYS A 33 -7.19 -11.44 -5.14
N HIS A 34 -5.92 -11.18 -4.85
CA HIS A 34 -5.40 -9.87 -4.54
C HIS A 34 -4.10 -9.62 -5.32
N ILE A 35 -3.99 -8.46 -5.96
CA ILE A 35 -2.78 -8.02 -6.64
C ILE A 35 -2.18 -6.89 -5.81
N TYR A 36 -0.92 -7.05 -5.42
CA TYR A 36 -0.17 -6.08 -4.63
C TYR A 36 0.90 -5.45 -5.53
N LEU A 37 0.69 -4.19 -5.90
CA LEU A 37 1.62 -3.39 -6.71
C LEU A 37 2.56 -2.60 -5.79
N GLY A 38 3.82 -2.42 -6.21
CA GLY A 38 4.81 -1.70 -5.41
C GLY A 38 5.45 -2.54 -4.30
N ALA A 39 5.53 -3.87 -4.49
CA ALA A 39 6.18 -4.77 -3.54
C ALA A 39 7.68 -4.47 -3.42
N ASN A 40 8.29 -4.78 -2.28
CA ASN A 40 9.74 -4.63 -2.04
C ASN A 40 10.26 -3.20 -2.32
N HIS A 41 9.53 -2.18 -1.89
CA HIS A 41 9.89 -0.77 -2.11
C HIS A 41 10.09 -0.38 -3.58
N SER A 42 9.43 -1.10 -4.50
CA SER A 42 9.64 -0.91 -5.94
C SER A 42 8.77 0.16 -6.57
N PHE A 43 8.04 0.96 -5.78
CA PHE A 43 7.19 2.00 -6.33
C PHE A 43 8.06 3.03 -7.05
N VAL A 44 7.70 3.33 -8.30
CA VAL A 44 8.31 4.39 -9.09
C VAL A 44 7.18 5.21 -9.67
N PRO A 45 7.20 6.55 -9.54
CA PRO A 45 6.19 7.42 -10.13
C PRO A 45 6.07 7.19 -11.63
N ASN A 46 4.91 6.71 -12.07
CA ASN A 46 4.60 6.50 -13.46
C ASN A 46 3.09 6.58 -13.64
N LEU A 47 2.60 7.79 -13.95
CA LEU A 47 1.17 8.10 -14.08
C LEU A 47 0.43 7.08 -14.95
N ASP A 48 0.95 6.85 -16.16
CA ASP A 48 0.32 5.97 -17.13
C ASP A 48 0.24 4.54 -16.62
N TRP A 49 1.34 4.02 -16.07
CA TRP A 49 1.38 2.65 -15.58
C TRP A 49 0.53 2.47 -14.32
N ASN A 50 0.61 3.40 -13.37
CA ASN A 50 -0.13 3.36 -12.10
C ASN A 50 -1.63 3.30 -12.37
N TYR A 51 -2.18 4.28 -13.11
CA TYR A 51 -3.60 4.34 -13.42
C TYR A 51 -4.04 3.12 -14.24
N ASN A 52 -3.34 2.79 -15.32
CA ASN A 52 -3.76 1.69 -16.19
C ASN A 52 -3.67 0.33 -15.51
N SER A 53 -2.64 0.09 -14.70
CA SER A 53 -2.47 -1.20 -14.01
C SER A 53 -3.51 -1.39 -12.92
N VAL A 54 -3.74 -0.36 -12.09
CA VAL A 54 -4.80 -0.40 -11.07
C VAL A 54 -6.17 -0.59 -11.73
N LYS A 55 -6.51 0.24 -12.72
CA LYS A 55 -7.80 0.18 -13.43
C LYS A 55 -8.07 -1.20 -14.03
N LYS A 56 -7.14 -1.74 -14.80
CA LYS A 56 -7.32 -3.05 -15.45
C LYS A 56 -7.46 -4.19 -14.44
N CYS A 57 -6.68 -4.16 -13.35
CA CYS A 57 -6.80 -5.17 -12.30
C CYS A 57 -8.14 -5.09 -11.57
N LEU A 58 -8.64 -3.89 -11.27
CA LEU A 58 -9.97 -3.71 -10.68
C LEU A 58 -11.09 -4.18 -11.60
N LEU A 59 -11.02 -3.84 -12.90
CA LEU A 59 -12.01 -4.27 -13.91
C LEU A 59 -12.09 -5.80 -14.06
N GLU A 60 -10.97 -6.49 -13.88
CA GLU A 60 -10.91 -7.96 -13.87
C GLU A 60 -11.37 -8.58 -12.53
N GLY A 61 -11.84 -7.77 -11.59
CA GLY A 61 -12.45 -8.21 -10.33
C GLY A 61 -11.46 -8.56 -9.21
N TYR A 62 -10.20 -8.14 -9.32
CA TYR A 62 -9.23 -8.33 -8.25
C TYR A 62 -9.38 -7.26 -7.16
N ILE A 63 -9.04 -7.61 -5.92
CA ILE A 63 -8.67 -6.60 -4.92
C ILE A 63 -7.27 -6.13 -5.29
N VAL A 64 -7.02 -4.81 -5.24
CA VAL A 64 -5.76 -4.22 -5.70
C VAL A 64 -5.19 -3.32 -4.63
N THR A 65 -3.98 -3.62 -4.17
CA THR A 65 -3.17 -2.69 -3.39
C THR A 65 -2.18 -1.97 -4.30
N LEU A 66 -2.07 -0.65 -4.13
CA LEU A 66 -0.89 0.09 -4.58
C LEU A 66 -0.16 0.59 -3.34
N ASN A 67 1.03 0.04 -3.10
CA ASN A 67 1.91 0.44 -2.02
C ASN A 67 2.90 1.50 -2.50
N TYR A 68 2.95 2.64 -1.81
CA TYR A 68 3.80 3.77 -2.17
C TYR A 68 4.25 4.55 -0.92
N PRO A 69 5.42 5.22 -0.95
CA PRO A 69 5.87 6.07 0.15
C PRO A 69 5.02 7.34 0.33
N ILE A 70 4.91 7.84 1.57
CA ILE A 70 4.07 9.01 1.94
C ILE A 70 4.32 10.27 1.10
N ASN A 71 5.56 10.51 0.67
CA ASN A 71 5.91 11.68 -0.15
C ASN A 71 5.24 11.68 -1.54
N TYR A 72 4.67 10.55 -1.98
CA TYR A 72 3.92 10.45 -3.24
C TYR A 72 2.40 10.47 -3.04
N HIS A 73 1.90 10.62 -1.81
CA HIS A 73 0.48 10.44 -1.52
C HIS A 73 -0.43 11.41 -2.30
N ASN A 74 -0.08 12.70 -2.33
CA ASN A 74 -0.84 13.69 -3.08
C ASN A 74 -0.82 13.40 -4.58
N ASN A 75 0.32 12.97 -5.13
CA ASN A 75 0.40 12.55 -6.53
C ASN A 75 -0.54 11.38 -6.77
N VAL A 76 -0.45 10.31 -5.99
CA VAL A 76 -1.29 9.11 -6.18
C VAL A 76 -2.78 9.41 -6.05
N ILE A 77 -3.20 10.30 -5.14
CA ILE A 77 -4.59 10.75 -5.04
C ILE A 77 -5.04 11.41 -6.34
N GLU A 78 -4.24 12.32 -6.89
CA GLU A 78 -4.55 13.01 -8.14
C GLU A 78 -4.55 12.03 -9.32
N GLU A 79 -3.53 11.18 -9.44
CA GLU A 79 -3.38 10.17 -10.50
C GLU A 79 -4.54 9.17 -10.51
N LEU A 80 -5.01 8.74 -9.34
CA LEU A 80 -6.00 7.68 -9.19
C LEU A 80 -7.38 8.19 -8.74
N ARG A 81 -7.66 9.50 -8.85
CA ARG A 81 -8.86 10.15 -8.31
C ARG A 81 -10.16 9.40 -8.62
N GLU A 82 -10.30 8.88 -9.84
CA GLU A 82 -11.48 8.12 -10.28
C GLU A 82 -11.58 6.73 -9.64
N LEU A 83 -10.43 6.10 -9.38
CA LEU A 83 -10.32 4.74 -8.83
C LEU A 83 -10.28 4.73 -7.30
N TYR A 84 -10.00 5.88 -6.68
CA TYR A 84 -9.82 6.02 -5.23
C TYR A 84 -11.07 5.66 -4.43
N LYS A 85 -12.25 5.77 -5.05
CA LYS A 85 -13.55 5.40 -4.46
C LYS A 85 -13.93 3.93 -4.65
N ASP A 86 -13.13 3.16 -5.40
CA ASP A 86 -13.41 1.75 -5.64
C ASP A 86 -13.23 0.93 -4.35
N LYS A 87 -14.28 0.20 -3.95
CA LYS A 87 -14.28 -0.63 -2.75
C LYS A 87 -13.25 -1.75 -2.76
N ASN A 88 -12.68 -2.11 -3.91
CA ASN A 88 -11.65 -3.13 -4.07
C ASN A 88 -10.23 -2.54 -4.15
N PHE A 89 -10.09 -1.22 -4.26
CA PHE A 89 -8.79 -0.55 -4.22
C PHE A 89 -8.31 -0.36 -2.77
N ILE A 90 -7.01 -0.50 -2.55
CA ILE A 90 -6.32 -0.28 -1.27
C ILE A 90 -5.13 0.65 -1.57
N PRO A 91 -5.26 1.97 -1.31
CA PRO A 91 -4.10 2.85 -1.30
C PRO A 91 -3.30 2.59 -0.03
N GLN A 92 -2.15 1.92 -0.15
CA GLN A 92 -1.30 1.66 1.00
C GLN A 92 -0.16 2.67 1.05
N VAL A 93 -0.28 3.60 1.99
CA VAL A 93 0.74 4.60 2.27
C VAL A 93 1.78 4.00 3.21
N SER A 94 3.04 3.99 2.80
CA SER A 94 4.14 3.46 3.59
C SER A 94 5.01 4.59 4.15
N ILE A 95 5.43 4.41 5.40
CA ILE A 95 6.41 5.26 6.08
C ILE A 95 7.61 4.36 6.38
N GLN A 96 8.74 4.60 5.73
CA GLN A 96 9.97 3.86 6.02
C GLN A 96 10.59 4.40 7.31
N PHE A 97 10.48 3.62 8.39
CA PHE A 97 11.00 3.96 9.70
C PHE A 97 11.97 2.84 10.16
N PRO A 98 13.28 2.96 9.88
CA PRO A 98 14.24 1.91 10.23
C PRO A 98 14.43 1.83 11.76
N ASN A 99 14.67 0.62 12.28
CA ASN A 99 15.07 0.39 13.68
C ASN A 99 14.07 0.95 14.72
N VAL A 100 12.77 0.94 14.41
CA VAL A 100 11.70 1.51 15.23
C VAL A 100 11.68 0.99 16.67
N GLU A 101 12.20 -0.22 16.91
CA GLU A 101 12.31 -0.82 18.23
C GLU A 101 13.37 -0.18 19.15
N TYR A 102 14.29 0.63 18.61
CA TYR A 102 15.36 1.30 19.36
C TYR A 102 15.12 2.81 19.53
N GLU A 103 13.94 3.29 19.15
CA GLU A 103 13.62 4.72 19.21
C GLU A 103 13.39 5.23 20.63
N ASN A 104 13.35 6.56 20.76
CA ASN A 104 13.02 7.21 22.01
C ASN A 104 11.57 6.86 22.44
N ILE A 105 11.39 6.47 23.70
CA ILE A 105 10.06 6.15 24.27
C ILE A 105 9.07 7.33 24.18
N ASN A 106 9.56 8.56 24.09
CA ASN A 106 8.75 9.76 23.93
C ASN A 106 8.49 10.14 22.46
N LEU A 107 8.94 9.35 21.49
CA LEU A 107 8.70 9.63 20.08
C LEU A 107 7.20 9.61 19.78
N ASN A 108 6.75 10.64 19.07
CA ASN A 108 5.37 10.84 18.66
C ASN A 108 5.27 10.93 17.14
N ILE A 109 4.27 10.25 16.56
CA ILE A 109 3.88 10.35 15.16
C ILE A 109 2.68 11.29 15.06
N LYS A 110 2.78 12.29 14.17
CA LYS A 110 1.71 13.27 13.92
C LYS A 110 1.19 13.16 12.49
N ILE A 111 -0.14 13.08 12.34
CA ILE A 111 -0.85 13.39 11.10
C ILE A 111 -1.29 14.84 11.20
N ASP A 112 -0.64 15.69 10.41
CA ASP A 112 -0.78 17.14 10.47
C ASP A 112 -1.62 17.71 9.32
N ASP A 113 -2.05 18.95 9.48
CA ASP A 113 -2.60 19.74 8.37
C ASP A 113 -1.46 20.33 7.50
N LEU A 114 -1.79 20.74 6.27
CA LEU A 114 -0.85 21.41 5.37
C LEU A 114 -0.39 22.77 5.91
N ASP A 115 -1.29 23.47 6.58
CA ASP A 115 -1.07 24.73 7.30
C ASP A 115 -2.20 24.91 8.35
N PHE A 116 -2.19 26.00 9.10
CA PHE A 116 -3.22 26.29 10.11
C PHE A 116 -4.64 26.32 9.51
N GLU A 117 -5.47 25.33 9.90
CA GLU A 117 -6.86 25.16 9.44
C GLU A 117 -7.02 25.13 7.90
N ALA A 118 -6.05 24.56 7.19
CA ALA A 118 -6.03 24.55 5.74
C ALA A 118 -6.88 23.44 5.11
N THR A 119 -6.75 22.20 5.59
CA THR A 119 -7.38 21.02 4.96
C THR A 119 -7.97 20.01 5.93
N ASN A 120 -7.50 19.99 7.18
CA ASN A 120 -7.96 19.05 8.20
C ASN A 120 -8.78 19.79 9.27
N ASN A 121 -9.65 19.08 9.97
CA ASN A 121 -10.41 19.61 11.11
C ASN A 121 -9.64 19.53 12.44
N GLY A 122 -8.36 19.17 12.39
CA GLY A 122 -7.52 18.92 13.54
C GLY A 122 -6.26 18.15 13.15
N VAL A 123 -5.51 17.75 14.18
CA VAL A 123 -4.29 16.96 14.05
C VAL A 123 -4.42 15.72 14.92
N TRP A 124 -3.82 14.61 14.50
CA TRP A 124 -3.80 13.37 15.28
C TRP A 124 -2.37 13.04 15.67
N CYS A 125 -2.14 12.84 16.97
CA CYS A 125 -0.84 12.52 17.53
C CYS A 125 -0.92 11.15 18.21
N PHE A 126 0.08 10.30 17.97
CA PHE A 126 0.14 8.94 18.47
C PHE A 126 1.52 8.65 19.01
N GLY A 127 1.63 7.95 20.13
CA GLY A 127 2.90 7.37 20.56
C GLY A 127 3.27 6.18 19.66
N LEU A 128 4.55 5.82 19.59
CA LEU A 128 4.97 4.60 18.88
C LEU A 128 4.25 3.36 19.38
N SER A 129 3.95 3.27 20.68
CA SER A 129 3.20 2.16 21.28
C SER A 129 1.77 2.01 20.76
N ASP A 130 1.16 3.11 20.30
CA ASP A 130 -0.21 3.09 19.75
C ASP A 130 -0.22 2.54 18.31
N VAL A 131 0.90 2.64 17.61
CA VAL A 131 1.04 2.31 16.18
C VAL A 131 1.82 1.03 15.95
N CYS A 132 2.72 0.62 16.84
CA CYS A 132 3.54 -0.58 16.71
C CYS A 132 3.09 -1.66 17.72
N THR A 133 1.91 -2.23 17.48
CA THR A 133 1.33 -3.28 18.34
C THR A 133 1.47 -4.66 17.70
N ASP A 134 1.33 -5.73 18.49
CA ASP A 134 1.34 -7.09 17.93
C ASP A 134 0.18 -7.34 16.94
N ASP A 135 -0.96 -6.67 17.14
CA ASP A 135 -2.14 -6.80 16.28
C ASP A 135 -1.91 -6.23 14.88
N ASN A 136 -1.09 -5.17 14.77
CA ASN A 136 -0.80 -4.52 13.50
C ASN A 136 0.56 -4.91 12.90
N LYS A 137 1.35 -5.72 13.59
CA LYS A 137 2.62 -6.28 13.12
C LYS A 137 2.42 -7.47 12.18
N THR A 138 3.13 -7.48 11.06
CA THR A 138 3.35 -8.67 10.23
C THR A 138 4.81 -9.08 10.33
N THR A 139 5.08 -10.24 10.91
CA THR A 139 6.45 -10.73 11.12
C THR A 139 7.05 -11.34 9.85
N TRP A 140 8.38 -11.31 9.73
CA TRP A 140 9.10 -11.74 8.53
C TRP A 140 8.84 -13.20 8.12
N ASP A 141 8.55 -14.09 9.08
CA ASP A 141 8.17 -15.48 8.78
C ASP A 141 6.94 -15.58 7.89
N LYS A 142 6.03 -14.60 7.94
CA LYS A 142 4.81 -14.56 7.12
C LYS A 142 5.10 -14.31 5.65
N TYR A 143 6.19 -13.62 5.32
CA TYR A 143 6.58 -13.30 3.95
C TYR A 143 7.35 -14.42 3.26
N LYS A 144 7.82 -15.45 3.99
CA LYS A 144 8.69 -16.51 3.43
C LYS A 144 8.05 -17.33 2.29
N SER A 145 6.72 -17.39 2.25
CA SER A 145 5.98 -18.08 1.18
C SER A 145 5.64 -17.19 -0.01
N ASP A 146 5.97 -15.90 0.04
CA ASP A 146 5.58 -14.95 -0.99
C ASP A 146 6.41 -15.17 -2.25
N LYS A 147 5.70 -15.22 -3.39
CA LYS A 147 6.32 -15.25 -4.71
C LYS A 147 6.22 -13.86 -5.32
N ILE A 148 7.36 -13.35 -5.77
CA ILE A 148 7.49 -12.02 -6.37
C ILE A 148 7.48 -12.17 -7.90
N LEU A 149 6.71 -11.32 -8.57
CA LEU A 149 6.62 -11.21 -10.04
C LEU A 149 7.41 -10.01 -10.58
#